data_AF-A0A919M1B0-F1
#
_entry.id   AF-A0A919M1B0-F1
#
_cell.length_a   1.000
_cell.length_b   1.000
_cell.length_c   1.000
_cell.angle_alpha   90.00
_cell.angle_beta   90.00
_cell.angle_gamma   90.00
#
_symmetry.space_group_name_H-M   'P 1'
#
loop_
_entity.id
_entity.type
_entity.pdbx_description
1 polymer ?
#
loop_
_entity_poly.entity_id
_entity_poly.type
_entity_poly.pdbx_seq_one_letter_code
_entity_poly.pdbx_strand_id
1 'polypeptide(L)' 'MCGVEILFAVSAATTLAVEVAERCNLTLVGFCKPGRATVYTHPQRLIAG' A
#
# COMPACT_ATOMS: atom_id res chain seq x y z
N MET A 1 12.23 -12.97 -0.90
CA MET A 1 10.94 -12.25 -0.85
C MET A 1 9.97 -13.09 -0.03
N CYS A 2 9.14 -12.45 0.81
CA CYS A 2 8.29 -13.14 1.81
C CYS A 2 6.82 -13.33 1.37
N GLY A 3 6.46 -13.02 0.12
CA GLY A 3 5.11 -13.23 -0.42
C GLY A 3 4.01 -12.35 0.21
N VAL A 4 4.37 -11.20 0.77
CA VAL A 4 3.41 -10.26 1.37
C VAL A 4 2.65 -9.53 0.26
N GLU A 5 1.31 -9.54 0.33
CA GLU A 5 0.47 -8.93 -0.70
C GLU A 5 0.03 -7.49 -0.36
N ILE A 6 -0.01 -7.13 0.93
CA ILE A 6 -0.50 -5.85 1.42
C ILE A 6 0.45 -5.30 2.49
N LEU A 7 0.85 -4.04 2.34
CA LEU A 7 1.72 -3.34 3.29
C LEU A 7 1.10 -2.01 3.71
N PHE A 8 0.85 -1.84 5.00
CA PHE A 8 0.39 -0.58 5.61
C PHE A 8 1.54 0.15 6.28
N ALA A 9 1.76 1.40 5.90
CA ALA A 9 2.77 2.29 6.46
C ALA A 9 2.12 3.48 7.18
N VAL A 10 2.65 3.83 8.35
CA VAL A 10 2.18 4.98 9.15
C VAL A 10 2.57 6.32 8.47
N SER A 11 3.63 6.32 7.67
CA SER A 11 4.20 7.48 6.98
C SER A 11 3.96 7.47 5.47
N ALA A 12 4.52 8.45 4.76
CA ALA A 12 4.50 8.54 3.31
C ALA A 12 5.37 7.44 2.66
N ALA A 13 5.00 7.03 1.45
CA ALA A 13 5.85 6.22 0.58
C ALA A 13 6.70 7.11 -0.34
N THR A 14 7.90 6.64 -0.71
CA THR A 14 8.71 7.26 -1.75
C THR A 14 8.20 6.85 -3.14
N THR A 15 8.49 7.65 -4.17
CA THR A 15 8.13 7.31 -5.56
C THR A 15 8.65 5.94 -5.97
N LEU A 16 9.90 5.62 -5.64
CA LEU A 16 10.49 4.32 -5.92
C LEU A 16 9.75 3.17 -5.22
N ALA A 17 9.32 3.37 -3.96
CA ALA A 17 8.55 2.34 -3.25
C ALA A 17 7.20 2.07 -3.93
N VAL A 18 6.55 3.10 -4.45
CA VAL A 18 5.30 2.98 -5.21
C VAL A 18 5.54 2.23 -6.53
N GLU A 19 6.58 2.59 -7.29
CA GLU A 19 6.91 1.91 -8.55
C GLU A 19 7.25 0.43 -8.35
N VAL A 20 7.99 0.10 -7.27
CA VAL A 20 8.31 -1.29 -6.93
C VAL A 20 7.05 -2.04 -6.51
N ALA A 21 6.18 -1.43 -5.70
CA ALA A 21 4.91 -2.03 -5.31
C ALA A 21 4.02 -2.31 -6.53
N GLU A 22 4.03 -1.43 -7.52
CA GLU A 22 3.31 -1.62 -8.79
C GLU A 22 3.82 -2.85 -9.55
N ARG A 23 5.15 -2.96 -9.74
CA ARG A 23 5.75 -4.10 -10.45
C ARG A 23 5.60 -5.43 -9.72
N CYS A 24 5.53 -5.39 -8.40
CA CYS A 24 5.41 -6.59 -7.56
C CYS A 24 3.95 -7.01 -7.30
N ASN A 25 2.96 -6.36 -7.91
CA ASN A 25 1.55 -6.57 -7.58
C ASN A 25 1.25 -6.43 -6.08
N LEU A 26 1.97 -5.56 -5.37
CA LEU A 26 1.80 -5.34 -3.93
C LEU A 26 0.86 -4.16 -3.69
N THR A 27 -0.09 -4.31 -2.77
CA THR A 27 -0.97 -3.23 -2.32
C THR A 27 -0.22 -2.41 -1.27
N LEU A 28 0.26 -1.22 -1.66
CA LEU A 28 0.97 -0.32 -0.75
C LEU A 28 0.00 0.76 -0.26
N VAL A 29 -0.07 0.91 1.06
CA VAL A 29 -0.92 1.91 1.72
C VAL A 29 -0.05 2.74 2.67
N GLY A 30 -0.14 4.06 2.60
CA GLY A 30 0.57 4.97 3.51
C GLY A 30 -0.34 5.94 4.24
N PHE A 31 0.27 6.74 5.11
CA PHE A 31 -0.41 7.66 6.03
C PHE A 31 -1.53 6.98 6.85
N CYS A 32 -1.33 5.71 7.21
CA CYS A 32 -2.32 4.91 7.90
C CYS A 32 -2.53 5.43 9.33
N LYS A 33 -3.76 5.84 9.63
CA LYS A 33 -4.24 6.30 10.93
C LYS A 33 -5.65 5.74 11.15
N PRO A 34 -6.17 5.74 12.40
CA PRO A 34 -7.56 5.36 12.63
C PRO A 34 -8.51 6.14 11.71
N GLY A 35 -9.28 5.43 10.88
CA GLY A 35 -10.25 6.02 9.93
C GLY A 35 -9.65 6.70 8.70
N ARG A 36 -8.34 6.65 8.47
CA ARG A 36 -7.70 7.29 7.30
C ARG A 36 -6.53 6.47 6.77
N ALA A 37 -6.47 6.30 5.46
CA ALA A 37 -5.33 5.75 4.78
C ALA A 37 -5.28 6.26 3.34
N THR A 38 -4.08 6.28 2.74
CA THR A 38 -3.89 6.60 1.33
C THR A 38 -3.36 5.36 0.62
N VAL A 39 -4.16 4.81 -0.30
CA VAL A 39 -3.76 3.66 -1.11
C VAL A 39 -2.97 4.16 -2.30
N TYR A 40 -1.76 3.62 -2.49
CA TYR A 40 -0.89 3.98 -3.60
C TYR A 40 -1.05 3.03 -4.79
N THR A 41 -1.16 1.73 -4.54
CA THR A 41 -1.16 0.68 -5.58
C THR A 41 -2.16 -0.42 -5.25
N HIS A 42 -2.71 -1.06 -6.29
CA HIS A 42 -3.55 -2.26 -6.17
C HIS A 42 -4.69 -2.19 -5.12
N PRO A 43 -5.61 -1.21 -5.20
CA PRO A 43 -6.67 -1.02 -4.20
C PRO A 43 -7.71 -2.15 -4.18
N GLN A 44 -7.80 -2.97 -5.23
CA GLN A 44 -8.80 -4.04 -5.37
C GLN A 44 -8.78 -5.10 -4.27
N ARG A 45 -7.71 -5.20 -3.47
CA ARG A 45 -7.63 -6.10 -2.31
C ARG A 45 -8.31 -5.55 -1.05
N LEU A 46 -8.73 -4.28 -1.06
CA LEU A 46 -9.35 -3.61 0.07
C LEU A 46 -10.86 -3.53 -0.12
N ILE A 47 -11.62 -3.83 0.94
CA ILE A 47 -13.07 -3.68 0.99
C ILE A 47 -13.43 -2.34 1.62
N ALA A 48 -14.46 -1.67 1.08
CA ALA A 48 -15.07 -0.54 1.76
C ALA A 48 -15.92 -1.06 2.93
N GLY A 49 -15.65 -0.55 4.13
CA GLY A 49 -16.44 -0.80 5.33
C GLY A 49 -17.59 0.18 5.50
#